data_AF-A0A6B3API3-F1
#
_entry.id   AF-A0A6B3API3-F1
#
_cell.length_a   1.000
_cell.length_b   1.000
_cell.length_c   1.000
_cell.angle_alpha   90.00
_cell.angle_beta   90.00
_cell.angle_gamma   90.00
#
_symmetry.space_group_name_H-M   'P 1'
#
loop_
_entity.id
_entity.type
_entity.pdbx_description
1 polymer ?
#
loop_
_entity_poly.entity_id
_entity_poly.type
_entity_poly.pdbx_seq_one_letter_code
_entity_poly.pdbx_strand_id
1 'polypeptide(L)'
;MIDEEVAARGLDHAAALADLHRLVLLGLAVRETGYARVTDLGTAIHYEAQLDAVHARLGDVVRFAEAMEGSHPRLAPTLRLLAQGEITLRAAVHALTSPERCG
;
A
#
# COMPACT_ATOMS: atom_id res chain seq x y z
N MET A 1 -18.96 -3.66 27.05
CA MET A 1 -17.55 -3.47 26.64
C MET A 1 -17.42 -3.24 25.14
N ILE A 2 -18.22 -3.89 24.28
CA ILE A 2 -18.21 -3.66 22.81
C ILE A 2 -18.75 -2.25 22.43
N ASP A 3 -19.75 -1.73 23.15
CA ASP A 3 -20.32 -0.39 22.87
C ASP A 3 -19.30 0.75 22.97
N GLU A 4 -18.40 0.69 23.95
CA GLU A 4 -17.45 1.77 24.23
C GLU A 4 -16.33 1.82 23.17
N GLU A 5 -15.89 0.66 22.66
CA GLU A 5 -14.91 0.57 21.57
C GLU A 5 -15.48 1.00 20.22
N VAL A 6 -16.74 0.67 19.94
CA VAL A 6 -17.43 1.07 18.70
C VAL A 6 -17.66 2.58 18.71
N ALA A 7 -18.09 3.14 19.85
CA ALA A 7 -18.24 4.58 20.04
C ALA A 7 -16.90 5.33 19.99
N ALA A 8 -15.81 4.77 20.55
CA ALA A 8 -14.48 5.37 20.49
C ALA A 8 -13.93 5.51 19.05
N ARG A 9 -14.45 4.71 18.11
CA ARG A 9 -14.15 4.82 16.67
C ARG A 9 -15.15 5.69 15.90
N GLY A 10 -16.06 6.37 16.61
CA GLY A 10 -17.09 7.21 16.01
C GLY A 10 -18.13 6.44 15.20
N LEU A 11 -18.23 5.12 15.42
CA LEU A 11 -19.17 4.27 14.72
C LEU A 11 -20.49 4.23 15.50
N ASP A 12 -21.60 4.38 14.79
CA ASP A 12 -22.91 4.05 15.34
C ASP A 12 -23.02 2.54 15.54
N HIS A 13 -23.43 2.11 16.75
CA HIS A 13 -23.44 0.70 17.10
C HIS A 13 -24.44 -0.10 16.26
N ALA A 14 -25.62 0.47 15.99
CA ALA A 14 -26.64 -0.19 15.18
C ALA A 14 -26.19 -0.35 13.73
N ALA A 15 -25.62 0.72 13.14
CA ALA A 15 -25.02 0.68 11.81
C ALA A 15 -23.85 -0.32 11.74
N ALA A 16 -22.94 -0.31 12.72
CA ALA A 16 -21.80 -1.22 12.77
C ALA A 16 -22.23 -2.69 12.84
N LEU A 17 -23.31 -3.01 13.57
CA LEU A 17 -23.86 -4.36 13.60
C LEU A 17 -24.49 -4.78 12.27
N ALA A 18 -25.21 -3.87 11.60
CA ALA A 18 -25.80 -4.12 10.29
C ALA A 18 -24.72 -4.32 9.21
N ASP A 19 -23.68 -3.48 9.22
CA ASP A 19 -22.53 -3.59 8.33
C ASP A 19 -21.74 -4.89 8.59
N LEU A 20 -21.51 -5.24 9.86
CA LEU A 20 -20.86 -6.50 10.21
C LEU A 20 -21.66 -7.71 9.71
N HIS A 21 -22.99 -7.68 9.82
CA HIS A 21 -23.83 -8.75 9.25
C HIS A 21 -23.64 -8.87 7.73
N ARG A 22 -23.59 -7.73 7.03
CA ARG A 22 -23.34 -7.70 5.58
C ARG A 22 -21.95 -8.21 5.21
N LEU A 23 -20.91 -7.82 5.96
CA LEU A 23 -19.54 -8.29 5.74
C LEU A 23 -19.40 -9.79 5.95
N VAL A 24 -20.11 -10.36 6.93
CA VAL A 24 -20.17 -11.82 7.15
C VAL A 24 -20.86 -12.52 5.99
N LEU A 25 -22.00 -11.99 5.52
CA LEU A 25 -22.73 -12.55 4.38
C LEU A 25 -21.92 -12.53 3.09
N LEU A 26 -21.06 -11.52 2.90
CA LEU A 26 -20.13 -11.41 1.78
C LEU A 26 -18.85 -12.24 1.96
N GLY A 27 -18.68 -12.93 3.10
CA GLY A 27 -17.46 -13.70 3.39
C GLY A 27 -16.21 -12.86 3.66
N LEU A 28 -16.38 -11.56 3.91
CA LEU A 28 -15.27 -10.61 4.18
C LEU A 28 -14.88 -10.57 5.65
N ALA A 29 -15.77 -11.04 6.53
CA ALA A 29 -15.51 -11.18 7.94
C ALA A 29 -16.13 -12.48 8.48
N VAL A 30 -15.62 -12.96 9.60
CA VAL A 30 -16.17 -14.08 10.37
C VAL A 30 -16.47 -13.58 11.78
N ARG A 31 -17.62 -13.96 12.32
CA ARG A 31 -17.95 -13.72 13.73
C ARG A 31 -17.37 -14.83 14.59
N GLU A 32 -16.68 -14.42 15.63
CA GLU A 32 -16.16 -15.28 16.69
C GLU A 32 -16.80 -14.80 18.01
N THR A 33 -16.66 -15.58 19.08
CA THR A 33 -17.35 -15.28 20.34
C THR A 33 -16.82 -13.98 20.94
N GLY A 34 -17.60 -12.90 20.80
CA GLY A 34 -17.27 -11.58 21.34
C GLY A 34 -16.46 -10.66 20.41
N TYR A 35 -16.08 -11.11 19.21
CA TYR A 35 -15.38 -10.27 18.22
C TYR A 35 -15.65 -10.70 16.78
N ALA A 36 -15.15 -9.92 15.82
CA ALA A 36 -15.15 -10.27 14.41
C ALA A 36 -13.74 -10.21 13.85
N ARG A 37 -13.41 -11.15 12.97
CA ARG A 37 -12.12 -11.21 12.27
C ARG A 37 -12.34 -11.00 10.78
N VAL A 38 -11.50 -10.19 10.16
CA VAL A 38 -11.48 -10.02 8.69
C VAL A 38 -10.90 -11.29 8.05
N THR A 39 -11.52 -11.79 6.98
CA THR A 39 -11.00 -12.95 6.22
C THR A 39 -9.89 -12.53 5.29
N ASP A 40 -9.14 -13.48 4.73
CA ASP A 40 -8.11 -13.17 3.73
C ASP A 40 -8.72 -12.47 2.50
N LEU A 41 -9.96 -12.82 2.12
CA LEU A 41 -10.71 -12.13 1.08
C LEU A 41 -11.05 -10.69 1.50
N GLY A 42 -11.53 -10.49 2.72
CA GLY A 42 -11.80 -9.14 3.24
C GLY A 42 -10.54 -8.29 3.32
N THR A 43 -9.41 -8.88 3.68
CA THR A 43 -8.09 -8.23 3.68
C THR A 43 -7.64 -7.89 2.27
N ALA A 44 -7.83 -8.79 1.30
CA ALA A 44 -7.48 -8.54 -0.10
C ALA A 44 -8.27 -7.35 -0.67
N ILE A 45 -9.60 -7.33 -0.48
CA ILE A 45 -10.45 -6.22 -0.93
C ILE A 45 -10.08 -4.91 -0.22
N HIS A 46 -9.77 -4.97 1.09
CA HIS A 46 -9.38 -3.78 1.83
C HIS A 46 -8.12 -3.11 1.26
N TYR A 47 -7.15 -3.92 0.81
CA TYR A 47 -5.90 -3.42 0.26
C TYR A 47 -5.91 -3.20 -1.26
N GLU A 48 -6.93 -3.64 -1.98
CA GLU A 48 -7.02 -3.51 -3.44
C GLU A 48 -6.93 -2.04 -3.89
N ALA A 49 -7.75 -1.16 -3.30
CA ALA A 49 -7.72 0.26 -3.65
C ALA A 49 -6.39 0.95 -3.30
N GLN A 50 -5.74 0.52 -2.21
CA GLN A 50 -4.42 1.03 -1.83
C GLN A 50 -3.34 0.54 -2.80
N LEU A 51 -3.43 -0.72 -3.23
CA LEU A 51 -2.54 -1.32 -4.20
C LEU A 51 -2.65 -0.63 -5.55
N ASP A 52 -3.87 -0.35 -6.02
CA ASP A 52 -4.10 0.37 -7.28
C ASP A 52 -3.51 1.78 -7.26
N ALA A 53 -3.71 2.52 -6.16
CA ALA A 53 -3.14 3.85 -5.99
C ALA A 53 -1.60 3.83 -5.98
N VAL A 54 -1.00 2.82 -5.32
CA VAL A 54 0.46 2.64 -5.30
C VAL A 54 0.98 2.26 -6.68
N HIS A 55 0.31 1.36 -7.41
CA HIS A 55 0.69 0.96 -8.76
C HIS A 55 0.59 2.11 -9.76
N ALA A 56 -0.47 2.92 -9.71
CA ALA A 56 -0.60 4.10 -10.56
C ALA A 56 0.57 5.07 -10.33
N ARG A 57 0.88 5.35 -9.07
CA ARG A 57 2.01 6.23 -8.69
C ARG A 57 3.36 5.65 -9.10
N LEU A 58 3.54 4.32 -9.03
CA LEU A 58 4.75 3.67 -9.53
C LEU A 58 4.87 3.82 -11.05
N GLY A 59 3.77 3.69 -11.79
CA GLY A 59 3.73 3.95 -13.23
C GLY A 59 4.12 5.38 -13.59
N ASP A 60 3.71 6.37 -12.81
CA ASP A 60 4.12 7.77 -12.98
C ASP A 60 5.63 7.95 -12.77
N VAL A 61 6.19 7.32 -11.74
CA VAL A 61 7.63 7.36 -11.45
C VAL A 61 8.44 6.72 -12.56
N VAL A 62 7.99 5.59 -13.11
CA VAL A 62 8.67 4.91 -14.24
C VAL A 62 8.67 5.82 -15.47
N ARG A 63 7.52 6.40 -15.84
CA ARG A 63 7.43 7.33 -16.97
C ARG A 63 8.34 8.55 -16.79
N PHE A 64 8.39 9.09 -15.57
CA PHE A 64 9.32 10.18 -15.24
C PHE A 64 10.78 9.74 -15.40
N ALA A 65 11.13 8.55 -14.90
CA ALA A 65 12.48 8.00 -15.00
C ALA A 65 12.93 7.83 -16.46
N GLU A 66 12.05 7.29 -17.31
CA GLU A 66 12.30 7.11 -18.75
C GLU A 66 12.48 8.46 -19.47
N ALA A 67 11.62 9.45 -19.18
CA ALA A 67 11.77 10.80 -19.73
C ALA A 67 13.09 11.48 -19.33
N MET A 68 13.62 11.12 -18.17
CA MET A 68 14.86 11.66 -17.64
C MET A 68 16.11 10.87 -18.05
N GLU A 69 15.97 9.68 -18.64
CA GLU A 69 17.08 8.77 -18.96
C GLU A 69 18.11 9.42 -19.90
N GLY A 70 17.67 10.26 -20.83
CA GLY A 70 18.56 11.01 -21.73
C GLY A 70 19.44 12.06 -21.03
N SER A 71 19.00 12.57 -19.88
CA SER A 71 19.71 13.60 -19.10
C SER A 71 20.42 13.02 -17.88
N HIS A 72 19.95 11.87 -17.38
CA HIS A 72 20.43 11.23 -16.16
C HIS A 72 20.46 9.69 -16.36
N PRO A 73 21.50 9.15 -17.01
CA PRO A 73 21.55 7.74 -17.44
C PRO A 73 21.52 6.73 -16.29
N ARG A 74 21.84 7.15 -15.06
CA ARG A 74 21.78 6.29 -13.86
C ARG A 74 20.42 6.33 -13.17
N LEU A 75 19.57 7.30 -13.48
CA LEU A 75 18.30 7.51 -12.77
C LEU A 75 17.31 6.37 -13.01
N ALA A 76 17.08 6.00 -14.27
CA ALA A 76 16.14 4.94 -14.60
C ALA A 76 16.55 3.56 -14.04
N PRO A 77 17.81 3.10 -14.18
CA PRO A 77 18.27 1.85 -13.56
C PRO A 77 18.16 1.86 -12.03
N THR A 78 18.55 2.95 -11.36
CA THR A 78 18.48 3.05 -9.90
C THR A 78 17.03 3.07 -9.40
N LEU A 79 16.11 3.75 -10.10
CA LEU A 79 14.69 3.74 -9.74
C LEU A 79 14.05 2.37 -9.94
N ARG A 80 14.45 1.62 -10.97
CA ARG A 80 13.99 0.23 -11.18
C ARG A 80 14.44 -0.68 -10.02
N LEU A 81 15.70 -0.62 -9.62
CA LEU A 81 16.22 -1.39 -8.48
C LEU A 81 15.50 -1.01 -7.17
N LEU A 82 15.25 0.28 -6.96
CA LEU A 82 14.50 0.76 -5.79
C LEU A 82 13.06 0.24 -5.79
N ALA A 83 12.39 0.25 -6.94
CA ALA A 83 11.01 -0.24 -7.10
C ALA A 83 10.89 -1.76 -6.88
N GLN A 84 11.92 -2.52 -7.25
CA GLN A 84 11.99 -3.97 -7.01
C GLN A 84 12.34 -4.32 -5.55
N GLY A 85 12.71 -3.31 -4.73
CA GLY A 85 13.16 -3.52 -3.35
C GLY A 85 14.59 -4.06 -3.24
N GLU A 86 15.31 -4.18 -4.36
CA GLU A 86 16.69 -4.68 -4.42
C GLU A 86 17.69 -3.71 -3.74
N ILE A 87 17.34 -2.41 -3.68
CA ILE A 87 18.12 -1.40 -2.97
C ILE A 87 17.22 -0.53 -2.09
N THR A 88 17.78 -0.02 -0.99
CA THR A 88 17.08 0.96 -0.14
C THR A 88 17.08 2.34 -0.79
N LEU A 89 16.14 3.21 -0.39
CA LEU A 89 16.13 4.62 -0.81
C LEU A 89 17.47 5.32 -0.52
N ARG A 90 18.09 5.01 0.63
CA ARG A 90 19.41 5.53 1.00
C ARG A 90 20.49 5.12 -0.02
N ALA A 91 20.50 3.86 -0.42
CA ALA A 91 21.43 3.35 -1.42
C ALA A 91 21.17 3.96 -2.81
N ALA A 92 19.90 4.12 -3.18
CA ALA A 92 19.50 4.79 -4.42
C ALA A 92 20.00 6.24 -4.49
N VAL A 93 19.80 7.03 -3.43
CA VAL A 93 20.29 8.41 -3.36
C VAL A 93 21.82 8.46 -3.47
N HIS A 94 22.53 7.58 -2.76
CA HIS A 94 23.99 7.53 -2.83
C HIS A 94 24.50 7.15 -4.23
N ALA A 95 23.82 6.24 -4.93
CA ALA A 95 24.17 5.83 -6.29
C ALA A 95 24.01 6.98 -7.31
N LEU A 96 23.03 7.87 -7.09
CA LEU A 96 22.73 9.01 -7.96
C LEU A 96 23.62 10.23 -7.66
N THR A 97 24.12 10.37 -6.43
CA THR A 97 24.98 11.50 -6.02
C THR A 97 26.46 11.19 -6.07
N SER A 98 26.85 9.92 -6.28
CA SER A 98 28.26 9.55 -6.41
C SER A 98 28.82 10.09 -7.72
N PRO A 99 29.79 11.03 -7.69
CA PRO A 99 30.44 11.53 -8.89
C PRO A 99 31.21 10.37 -9.55
N GLU A 100 31.11 10.28 -10.87
CA GLU A 100 31.84 9.27 -11.63
C GLU A 100 33.35 9.44 -11.38
N ARG A 101 34.03 8.36 -10.94
CA ARG A 101 35.46 8.24 -11.20
C ARG A 101 35.58 7.97 -12.70
N CYS A 102 35.89 9.01 -13.47
CA CYS A 102 36.39 8.88 -14.83
C CYS A 102 37.53 7.85 -14.84
N GLY A 103 37.35 6.80 -15.63
CA GLY A 103 38.37 5.86 -16.06
C GLY A 103 38.17 5.60 -17.54
#